data_AF-A0A832HYU9-F1
#
_entry.id   AF-A0A832HYU9-F1
#
_cell.length_a   1.000
_cell.length_b   1.000
_cell.length_c   1.000
_cell.angle_alpha   90.00
_cell.angle_beta   90.00
_cell.angle_gamma   90.00
#
_symmetry.space_group_name_H-M   'P 1'
#
loop_
_entity.id
_entity.type
_entity.pdbx_description
1 polymer ?
#
loop_
_entity_poly.entity_id
_entity_poly.type
_entity_poly.pdbx_seq_one_letter_code
_entity_poly.pdbx_strand_id
1 'polypeptide(L)'
;MKWVEKTGCDYNEVMRNLRILEHEGFIIYRRVGRKCIVSLNRNSCKTRVLVKALRILDTPIDSRQPHREVDNASLQQDERLGAGIEFISSEAEDLVLGHSGGS
;
A
#
# COMPACT_ATOMS: atom_id res chain seq x y z
N MET A 1 -28.58 -16.45 -15.34
CA MET A 1 -27.13 -16.15 -15.47
C MET A 1 -26.64 -15.91 -14.05
N LYS A 2 -25.69 -16.70 -13.54
CA LYS A 2 -25.34 -16.74 -12.10
C LYS A 2 -25.03 -15.37 -11.46
N TRP A 3 -24.58 -14.38 -12.24
CA TRP A 3 -24.29 -13.03 -11.75
C TRP A 3 -25.55 -12.23 -11.43
N VAL A 4 -26.55 -12.26 -12.31
CA VAL A 4 -27.87 -11.65 -12.09
C VAL A 4 -28.51 -12.22 -10.82
N GLU A 5 -28.51 -13.55 -10.70
CA GLU A 5 -29.06 -14.26 -9.52
C GLU A 5 -28.33 -13.89 -8.21
N LYS A 6 -27.01 -13.71 -8.24
CA LYS A 6 -26.22 -13.41 -7.04
C LYS A 6 -26.23 -11.94 -6.63
N THR A 7 -26.42 -11.04 -7.59
CA THR A 7 -26.38 -9.59 -7.34
C THR A 7 -27.77 -9.01 -7.13
N GLY A 8 -28.82 -9.68 -7.63
CA GLY A 8 -30.18 -9.14 -7.65
C GLY A 8 -30.38 -8.01 -8.67
N CYS A 9 -29.33 -7.61 -9.39
CA CYS A 9 -29.36 -6.58 -10.43
C CYS A 9 -29.83 -7.16 -11.76
N ASP A 10 -30.27 -6.29 -12.68
CA ASP A 10 -30.67 -6.73 -14.01
C ASP A 10 -29.47 -7.11 -14.89
N TYR A 11 -29.74 -7.79 -16.01
CA TYR A 11 -28.69 -8.23 -16.91
C TYR A 11 -27.88 -7.06 -17.48
N ASN A 12 -28.54 -5.94 -17.82
CA ASN A 12 -27.86 -4.81 -18.45
C ASN A 12 -26.93 -4.10 -17.47
N GLU A 13 -27.35 -3.92 -16.22
CA GLU A 13 -26.50 -3.39 -15.15
C GLU A 13 -25.30 -4.29 -14.92
N VAL A 14 -25.51 -5.60 -14.78
CA VAL A 14 -24.43 -6.57 -14.58
C VAL A 14 -23.43 -6.48 -15.73
N MET A 15 -23.90 -6.51 -16.98
CA MET A 15 -23.02 -6.47 -18.15
C MET A 15 -22.30 -5.12 -18.30
N ARG A 16 -22.97 -4.01 -18.01
CA ARG A 16 -22.37 -2.68 -17.99
C ARG A 16 -21.25 -2.61 -16.96
N ASN A 17 -21.51 -3.05 -15.74
CA ASN A 17 -20.54 -3.01 -14.65
C ASN A 17 -19.36 -3.94 -14.89
N LEU A 18 -19.58 -5.13 -15.46
CA LEU A 18 -18.48 -6.03 -15.86
C LEU A 18 -17.58 -5.38 -16.91
N ARG A 19 -18.14 -4.69 -17.91
CA ARG A 19 -17.33 -3.97 -18.91
C ARG A 19 -16.52 -2.84 -18.28
N ILE A 20 -17.09 -2.10 -17.34
CA ILE A 20 -16.37 -1.05 -16.60
C ILE A 20 -15.21 -1.67 -15.81
N LEU A 21 -15.46 -2.73 -15.05
CA LEU A 21 -14.43 -3.40 -14.26
C LEU A 21 -13.32 -4.02 -15.11
N GLU A 22 -13.65 -4.50 -16.32
CA GLU A 22 -12.67 -5.02 -17.28
C GLU A 22 -11.82 -3.88 -17.85
N HIS A 23 -12.45 -2.79 -18.30
CA HIS A 23 -11.78 -1.59 -18.80
C HIS A 23 -10.81 -1.03 -17.74
N GLU A 24 -11.29 -0.93 -16.51
CA GLU A 24 -10.49 -0.51 -15.36
C GLU A 24 -9.53 -1.60 -14.88
N GLY A 25 -9.39 -2.75 -15.57
CA GLY A 25 -8.40 -3.78 -15.30
C GLY A 25 -8.54 -4.47 -13.94
N PHE A 26 -9.69 -4.38 -13.27
CA PHE A 26 -9.97 -5.07 -12.02
C PHE A 26 -10.29 -6.56 -12.24
N ILE A 27 -10.89 -6.87 -13.38
CA ILE A 27 -11.21 -8.23 -13.80
C ILE A 27 -10.60 -8.54 -15.16
N ILE A 28 -10.52 -9.83 -15.46
CA ILE A 28 -10.19 -10.38 -16.76
C ILE A 28 -11.45 -11.09 -17.24
N TYR A 29 -12.01 -10.63 -18.34
CA TYR A 29 -13.15 -11.25 -19.00
C TYR A 29 -12.64 -12.04 -20.21
N ARG A 30 -13.00 -13.32 -20.30
CA ARG A 30 -12.62 -14.18 -21.44
C ARG A 30 -13.80 -15.00 -21.90
N ARG A 31 -14.02 -15.04 -23.22
CA ARG A 31 -15.01 -15.90 -23.85
C ARG A 31 -14.33 -17.12 -24.42
N VAL A 32 -14.68 -18.30 -23.92
CA VAL A 32 -14.14 -19.60 -24.36
C VAL A 32 -15.30 -20.41 -24.92
N GLY A 33 -15.46 -20.37 -26.25
CA GLY A 33 -16.61 -20.95 -26.94
C GLY A 33 -17.93 -20.34 -26.47
N ARG A 34 -18.82 -21.18 -25.92
CA ARG A 34 -20.12 -20.76 -25.35
C ARG A 34 -20.05 -20.30 -23.90
N LYS A 35 -18.89 -20.39 -23.24
CA LYS A 35 -18.72 -20.03 -21.84
C LYS A 35 -18.06 -18.66 -21.69
N CYS A 36 -18.52 -17.90 -20.71
CA CYS A 36 -17.90 -16.67 -20.24
C CYS A 36 -17.17 -16.99 -18.93
N ILE A 37 -15.90 -16.63 -18.87
CA ILE A 37 -15.06 -16.74 -17.67
C ILE A 37 -14.72 -15.33 -17.23
N VAL A 38 -15.07 -15.02 -15.99
CA VAL A 38 -14.74 -13.76 -15.33
C VAL A 38 -13.89 -14.06 -14.11
N SER A 39 -12.70 -13.47 -14.05
CA SER A 39 -11.77 -13.67 -12.94
C SER A 39 -11.19 -12.34 -12.47
N LEU A 40 -10.92 -12.18 -11.18
CA LEU A 40 -10.21 -11.01 -10.66
C LEU A 40 -8.78 -10.95 -11.22
N ASN A 41 -8.35 -9.75 -11.63
CA ASN A 41 -6.97 -9.49 -12.02
C ASN A 41 -6.09 -9.34 -10.76
N ARG A 42 -5.72 -10.45 -10.13
CA ARG A 42 -4.95 -10.47 -8.87
C ARG A 42 -3.53 -9.93 -9.00
N ASN A 43 -3.00 -9.85 -10.22
CA ASN A 43 -1.68 -9.30 -10.50
C ASN A 43 -1.67 -7.76 -10.41
N SER A 44 -2.85 -7.13 -10.48
CA SER A 44 -2.96 -5.68 -10.41
C SER A 44 -2.96 -5.20 -8.95
N CYS A 45 -2.09 -4.23 -8.65
CA CYS A 45 -2.03 -3.61 -7.32
C CYS A 45 -3.38 -2.97 -6.93
N LYS A 46 -4.05 -2.26 -7.86
CA LYS A 46 -5.37 -1.66 -7.64
C LYS A 46 -6.42 -2.68 -7.24
N THR A 47 -6.47 -3.84 -7.90
CA THR A 47 -7.42 -4.91 -7.55
C THR A 47 -7.18 -5.43 -6.14
N ARG A 48 -5.92 -5.63 -5.76
CA ARG A 48 -5.57 -6.08 -4.41
C ARG A 48 -5.97 -5.06 -3.35
N VAL A 49 -5.70 -3.78 -3.59
CA VAL A 49 -6.10 -2.69 -2.68
C VAL A 49 -7.61 -2.60 -2.57
N LEU A 50 -8.33 -2.61 -3.69
CA LEU A 50 -9.79 -2.54 -3.70
C LEU A 50 -10.43 -3.72 -2.95
N VAL A 51 -9.98 -4.94 -3.21
CA VAL A 51 -10.49 -6.13 -2.51
C VAL A 51 -10.23 -6.06 -1.01
N LYS A 52 -9.07 -5.53 -0.58
CA LYS A 52 -8.79 -5.30 0.85
C LYS A 52 -9.71 -4.22 1.44
N ALA A 53 -9.88 -3.10 0.75
CA ALA A 53 -10.74 -2.01 1.19
C ALA A 53 -12.20 -2.49 1.35
N LEU A 54 -12.73 -3.22 0.36
CA LEU A 54 -14.08 -3.78 0.42
C LEU A 54 -14.24 -4.75 1.60
N ARG A 55 -13.23 -5.57 1.91
CA ARG A 55 -13.25 -6.45 3.09
C ARG A 55 -13.28 -5.69 4.41
N ILE A 56 -12.54 -4.59 4.49
CA ILE A 56 -12.54 -3.73 5.69
C ILE A 56 -13.93 -3.11 5.86
N LEU A 57 -14.54 -2.62 4.78
CA LEU A 57 -15.87 -2.02 4.80
C LEU A 57 -16.99 -3.03 5.10
N ASP A 58 -16.83 -4.27 4.65
CA ASP A 58 -17.75 -5.38 4.90
C ASP A 58 -17.61 -5.93 6.34
N THR A 59 -16.51 -5.60 7.02
CA THR A 59 -16.34 -5.91 8.44
C THR A 59 -17.06 -4.83 9.25
N PRO A 60 -18.02 -5.19 10.13
CA PRO A 60 -18.61 -4.20 11.03
C PRO A 60 -17.50 -3.59 11.88
N ILE A 61 -17.34 -2.27 11.78
CA ILE A 61 -16.45 -1.53 12.67
C ILE A 61 -17.15 -1.56 14.03
N ASP A 62 -16.83 -2.56 14.86
CA ASP A 62 -17.08 -2.47 16.28
C ASP A 62 -16.30 -1.26 16.78
N SER A 63 -16.97 -0.14 16.98
CA SER A 63 -16.42 1.11 17.52
C SER A 63 -16.00 0.99 19.01
N ARG A 64 -15.74 -0.24 19.46
CA ARG A 64 -15.21 -0.61 20.77
C ARG A 64 -13.84 -1.23 20.59
N GLN A 65 -12.85 -0.47 20.11
CA GLN A 65 -11.48 -0.83 20.44
C GLN A 65 -11.19 -0.30 21.85
N PRO A 66 -10.82 -1.17 22.81
CA PRO A 66 -10.19 -0.68 24.02
C PRO A 66 -8.90 0.02 23.61
N HIS A 67 -8.66 1.20 24.18
CA HIS A 67 -7.35 1.83 24.20
C HIS A 67 -6.32 0.73 24.53
N ARG A 68 -5.51 0.31 23.56
CA ARG A 68 -4.24 -0.33 23.88
C ARG A 68 -3.38 0.80 24.43
N GLU A 69 -3.41 0.94 25.75
CA GLU A 69 -2.42 1.66 26.52
C GLU A 69 -1.05 1.21 26.00
N VAL A 70 -0.33 2.14 25.38
CA VAL A 70 1.04 1.90 24.96
C VAL A 70 1.83 1.97 26.26
N ASP A 71 2.19 0.82 26.81
CA ASP A 71 3.10 0.73 27.95
C ASP A 71 4.42 1.40 27.56
N ASN A 72 4.54 2.68 27.95
CA ASN A 72 5.74 3.48 27.85
C ASN A 72 6.66 3.10 29.01
N ALA A 73 7.20 1.88 28.97
CA ALA A 73 8.09 1.37 30.00
C ALA A 73 9.31 0.70 29.37
N SER A 74 10.35 1.51 29.12
CA SER A 74 11.73 1.26 29.59
C SER A 74 12.73 2.09 28.79
N LEU A 75 12.86 3.36 29.17
CA LEU A 75 14.17 4.02 29.21
C LEU A 75 14.97 3.36 30.32
N GLN A 76 15.89 2.45 29.98
CA GLN A 76 17.04 2.16 30.83
C GLN A 76 18.28 2.61 30.09
N GLN A 77 18.72 3.81 30.48
CA GLN A 77 20.07 4.31 30.26
C GLN A 77 21.04 3.36 30.98
N ASP A 78 21.88 2.66 30.24
CA ASP A 78 23.05 2.00 30.80
C ASP A 78 24.23 2.21 29.84
N GLU A 79 24.80 3.42 29.87
CA GLU A 79 26.18 3.63 29.44
C GLU A 79 26.95 4.22 30.63
N ARG A 80 27.50 3.31 31.43
CA ARG A 80 28.44 3.59 32.51
C ARG A 80 29.68 4.29 31.96
N LEU A 81 30.02 5.39 32.63
CA LEU A 81 31.28 6.11 32.58
C LEU A 81 32.51 5.17 32.64
N GLY A 82 33.50 5.43 31.79
CA GLY A 82 34.83 4.82 31.86
C GLY A 82 35.82 5.54 30.95
N ALA A 83 36.69 6.34 31.56
CA ALA A 83 37.70 7.19 30.92
C ALA A 83 38.66 6.45 29.99
N GLY A 84 39.05 7.10 28.90
CA GLY A 84 40.07 6.63 27.96
C GLY A 84 40.34 7.67 26.88
N ILE A 85 41.05 8.73 27.25
CA ILE A 85 41.63 9.73 26.35
C ILE A 85 42.60 9.04 25.40
N GLU A 86 42.41 9.14 24.08
CA GLU A 86 43.53 9.31 23.14
C GLU A 86 43.13 10.29 22.03
N PHE A 87 43.71 11.49 22.14
CA PHE A 87 43.82 12.50 21.12
C PHE A 87 44.60 11.95 19.91
N ILE A 88 44.09 12.16 18.70
CA ILE A 88 44.96 12.50 17.57
C ILE A 88 44.30 13.62 16.76
N SER A 89 44.98 14.76 16.78
CA SER A 89 44.74 15.98 16.00
C SER A 89 45.36 15.83 14.62
N SER A 90 44.72 16.35 13.56
CA SER A 90 45.39 17.12 12.49
C SER A 90 44.35 17.70 11.53
N GLU A 91 44.12 19.00 11.74
CA GLU A 91 44.05 20.07 10.74
C GLU A 91 42.94 20.07 9.67
N ALA A 92 42.08 21.08 9.83
CA ALA A 92 41.38 21.75 8.75
C ALA A 92 42.38 22.60 7.95
N GLU A 93 42.30 22.56 6.63
CA GLU A 93 42.62 23.73 5.81
C GLU A 93 41.51 23.96 4.77
N ASP A 94 41.11 25.22 4.78
CA ASP A 94 40.26 25.96 3.87
C ASP A 94 40.93 26.10 2.48
N LEU A 95 40.35 26.90 1.57
CA LEU A 95 40.79 27.23 0.20
C LEU A 95 40.31 26.30 -0.94
N VAL A 96 39.82 26.78 -2.09
CA VAL A 96 39.58 28.14 -2.58
C VAL A 96 38.65 28.10 -3.81
N LEU A 97 37.96 29.22 -3.97
CA LEU A 97 37.24 29.74 -5.13
C LEU A 97 37.82 29.36 -6.51
N GLY A 98 36.92 28.99 -7.43
CA GLY A 98 37.17 29.02 -8.88
C GLY A 98 36.05 29.79 -9.58
N HIS A 99 36.13 31.11 -9.58
CA HIS A 99 35.35 31.99 -10.46
C HIS A 99 35.95 31.98 -11.88
N SER A 100 35.08 32.27 -12.87
CA SER A 100 35.36 32.79 -14.23
C SER A 100 36.10 31.85 -15.22
N GLY A 101 35.75 31.75 -16.50
CA GLY A 101 34.81 32.47 -17.37
C GLY A 101 35.25 32.35 -18.84
N GLY A 102 34.34 32.68 -19.77
CA GLY A 102 34.64 33.01 -21.18
C GLY A 102 34.69 31.81 -22.14
N SER A 103 34.19 31.87 -23.37
CA SER A 103 33.57 32.94 -24.18
C SER A 103 32.62 32.32 -25.19
#